data_AF-A0A520KX01-F1
#
_entry.id   AF-A0A520KX01-F1
#
_cell.length_a   1.000
_cell.length_b   1.000
_cell.length_c   1.000
_cell.angle_alpha   90.00
_cell.angle_beta   90.00
_cell.angle_gamma   90.00
#
_symmetry.space_group_name_H-M   'P 1'
#
loop_
_entity.id
_entity.type
_entity.pdbx_description
1 polymer ?
#
loop_
_entity_poly.entity_id
_entity_poly.type
_entity_poly.pdbx_seq_one_letter_code
_entity_poly.pdbx_strand_id
1 'polypeptide(L)'
;MDMRVGTVIAIGMILLFFGLPILTGYAPFPTDPSPGHVGDFFGGIWDYWGEVFRVVSQRSKPTDQQTVDQQTTLHEIFDNLSLTF
;
A
#
# COMPACT_ATOMS: atom_id res chain seq x y z
N MET A 1 20.23 -18.42 8.69
CA MET A 1 20.56 -17.87 7.35
C MET A 1 22.05 -17.65 7.32
N ASP A 2 22.79 -18.32 6.44
CA ASP A 2 24.20 -18.00 6.21
C ASP A 2 24.33 -16.53 5.78
N MET A 3 25.36 -15.82 6.27
CA MET A 3 25.60 -14.40 5.94
C MET A 3 25.49 -14.10 4.45
N ARG A 4 25.90 -15.06 3.60
CA ARG A 4 25.85 -14.99 2.13
C ARG A 4 24.42 -14.86 1.59
N VAL A 5 23.48 -15.61 2.16
CA VAL A 5 22.06 -15.56 1.76
C VAL A 5 21.45 -14.23 2.20
N GLY A 6 21.78 -13.76 3.39
CA GLY A 6 21.35 -12.45 3.89
C GLY A 6 21.81 -11.30 2.97
N THR A 7 23.06 -11.33 2.51
CA THR A 7 23.59 -10.33 1.56
C THR A 7 22.86 -10.35 0.23
N VAL A 8 22.59 -11.53 -0.34
CA VAL A 8 21.88 -11.64 -1.64
C VAL A 8 20.46 -11.10 -1.52
N ILE A 9 19.75 -11.42 -0.44
CA ILE A 9 18.40 -10.90 -0.18
C ILE A 9 18.45 -9.37 -0.03
N ALA A 10 19.42 -8.84 0.71
CA ALA A 10 19.55 -7.40 0.90
C ALA A 10 19.80 -6.67 -0.43
N ILE A 11 20.69 -7.18 -1.27
CA ILE A 11 20.96 -6.60 -2.60
C ILE A 11 19.69 -6.66 -3.47
N GLY A 12 19.00 -7.80 -3.49
CA GLY A 12 17.75 -7.96 -4.23
C GLY A 12 16.67 -6.97 -3.78
N MET A 13 16.53 -6.78 -2.46
CA MET A 13 15.60 -5.82 -1.87
C MET A 13 15.94 -4.38 -2.23
N ILE A 14 17.23 -4.00 -2.22
CA ILE A 14 17.66 -2.66 -2.64
C ILE A 14 17.33 -2.44 -4.12
N LEU A 15 17.67 -3.39 -4.99
CA LEU A 15 17.37 -3.31 -6.41
C LEU A 15 15.87 -3.19 -6.67
N LEU A 16 15.04 -3.92 -5.93
CA LEU A 16 13.59 -3.81 -6.03
C LEU A 16 13.08 -2.46 -5.50
N PHE A 17 13.64 -1.99 -4.38
CA PHE A 17 13.24 -0.75 -3.71
C PHE A 17 13.41 0.47 -4.62
N PHE A 18 14.54 0.55 -5.33
CA PHE A 18 14.83 1.63 -6.26
C PHE A 18 14.31 1.35 -7.67
N GLY A 19 14.36 0.09 -8.12
CA GLY A 19 13.99 -0.29 -9.48
C GLY A 19 12.51 -0.08 -9.79
N LEU A 20 11.61 -0.37 -8.84
CA LEU A 20 10.17 -0.19 -9.05
C LEU A 20 9.76 1.27 -9.29
N PRO A 21 10.15 2.26 -8.44
CA PRO A 21 9.91 3.67 -8.71
C PRO A 21 10.48 4.15 -10.05
N ILE A 22 11.65 3.64 -10.45
CA ILE A 22 12.31 4.01 -11.72
C ILE A 22 11.52 3.45 -12.92
N LEU A 23 11.15 2.17 -12.88
CA LEU A 23 10.41 1.51 -13.97
C LEU A 23 9.02 2.09 -14.19
N THR A 24 8.39 2.60 -13.13
CA THR A 24 7.06 3.23 -13.20
C THR A 24 7.12 4.71 -13.56
N GLY A 25 8.32 5.30 -13.67
CA GLY A 25 8.51 6.71 -14.02
C GLY A 25 8.26 7.69 -12.87
N TYR A 26 8.02 7.20 -11.65
CA TYR A 26 7.88 8.04 -10.45
C TYR A 26 9.21 8.69 -10.06
N ALA A 27 10.33 7.96 -10.21
CA ALA A 27 11.66 8.45 -9.85
C ALA A 27 12.59 8.44 -11.09
N PRO A 28 12.56 9.48 -11.94
CA PRO A 28 13.47 9.57 -13.07
C PRO A 28 14.91 9.60 -12.57
N PHE A 29 15.78 8.79 -13.17
CA PHE A 29 17.19 8.73 -12.78
C PHE A 29 17.84 10.10 -13.00
N PRO A 30 18.46 10.72 -11.98
CA PRO A 30 19.04 12.05 -12.12
C PRO A 30 20.27 11.98 -13.01
N THR A 31 20.17 12.51 -14.23
CA THR A 31 21.29 12.60 -15.17
C THR A 31 22.36 13.59 -14.68
N ASP A 32 21.94 14.59 -13.90
CA ASP A 32 22.81 15.60 -13.29
C ASP A 32 22.74 15.52 -11.76
N PRO A 33 23.89 15.51 -11.04
CA PRO A 33 23.93 15.43 -9.58
C PRO A 33 23.57 16.76 -8.88
N SER A 34 22.82 17.63 -9.55
CA SER A 34 22.33 18.88 -8.97
C SER A 34 21.41 18.56 -7.78
N PRO A 35 21.48 19.30 -6.65
CA PRO A 35 20.64 19.06 -5.48
C PRO A 35 19.14 19.01 -5.78
N GLY A 36 18.68 19.77 -6.79
CA GLY A 36 17.29 19.73 -7.24
C GLY A 36 16.89 18.36 -7.81
N HIS A 37 17.65 17.87 -8.80
CA HIS A 37 17.38 16.59 -9.44
C HIS A 37 17.52 15.40 -8.48
N VAL A 38 18.45 15.47 -7.53
CA VAL A 38 18.59 14.47 -6.47
C VAL A 38 17.36 14.50 -5.55
N GLY A 39 16.88 15.70 -5.20
CA GLY A 39 15.65 15.89 -4.43
C GLY A 39 14.43 15.31 -5.14
N ASP A 40 14.29 15.57 -6.44
CA ASP A 40 13.19 15.06 -7.27
C ASP A 40 13.22 13.53 -7.37
N PHE A 41 14.41 12.94 -7.49
CA PHE A 41 14.58 11.48 -7.50
C PHE A 41 14.13 10.84 -6.18
N PHE A 42 14.60 11.36 -5.03
CA PHE A 42 14.20 10.83 -3.73
C PHE A 42 12.72 11.12 -3.41
N GLY A 43 12.20 12.28 -3.84
CA GLY A 43 10.78 12.62 -3.75
C GLY A 43 9.92 11.62 -4.52
N GLY A 44 10.31 11.32 -5.77
CA GLY A 44 9.63 10.34 -6.61
C GLY A 44 9.63 8.93 -6.02
N ILE A 45 10.73 8.50 -5.40
CA ILE A 45 10.79 7.22 -4.68
C ILE A 45 9.79 7.23 -3.53
N TRP A 46 9.77 8.29 -2.73
CA TRP A 46 8.87 8.40 -1.58
C TRP A 46 7.40 8.40 -1.99
N ASP A 47 7.05 9.13 -3.06
CA ASP A 47 5.70 9.17 -3.60
C ASP A 47 5.23 7.80 -4.09
N TYR A 48 6.08 7.07 -4.81
CA TYR A 48 5.78 5.70 -5.25
C TYR A 48 5.44 4.79 -4.08
N TRP A 49 6.31 4.73 -3.07
CA TRP A 49 6.11 3.86 -1.92
C TRP A 49 4.90 4.31 -1.08
N GLY A 50 4.69 5.62 -0.90
CA GLY A 50 3.52 6.17 -0.24
C GLY A 50 2.22 5.76 -0.91
N GLU A 51 2.17 5.80 -2.23
CA GLU A 51 1.01 5.36 -3.03
C GLU A 51 0.79 3.84 -2.91
N VAL A 52 1.84 3.03 -2.97
CA VAL A 52 1.75 1.57 -2.76
C VAL A 52 1.20 1.28 -1.36
N PHE A 53 1.72 1.91 -0.32
CA PHE A 53 1.21 1.73 1.04
C PHE A 53 -0.24 2.19 1.19
N ARG A 54 -0.62 3.30 0.54
CA ARG A 54 -2.00 3.77 0.52
C ARG A 54 -2.94 2.74 -0.09
N VAL A 55 -2.60 2.18 -1.25
CA VAL A 55 -3.41 1.16 -1.93
C VAL A 55 -3.48 -0.12 -1.11
N VAL A 56 -2.36 -0.59 -0.56
CA VAL A 56 -2.31 -1.79 0.30
C VAL A 56 -3.15 -1.58 1.56
N SER A 57 -3.02 -0.43 2.22
CA SER A 57 -3.80 -0.10 3.42
C SER A 57 -5.30 0.00 3.15
N GLN A 58 -5.69 0.49 1.97
CA GLN A 58 -7.10 0.52 1.57
C GLN A 58 -7.65 -0.88 1.31
N ARG A 59 -6.85 -1.78 0.72
CA ARG A 59 -7.26 -3.17 0.47
C ARG A 59 -7.22 -4.06 1.72
N SER A 60 -6.46 -3.68 2.75
CA SER A 60 -6.43 -4.40 4.02
C SER A 60 -7.55 -3.99 4.99
N LYS A 61 -8.43 -3.06 4.61
CA LYS A 61 -9.69 -2.84 5.34
C LYS A 61 -10.55 -4.10 5.17
N PRO A 62 -10.85 -4.81 6.26
CA PRO A 62 -11.48 -6.12 6.15
C PRO A 62 -12.89 -5.96 5.59
N THR A 63 -13.30 -6.97 4.83
CA THR A 63 -14.63 -7.27 4.31
C THR A 63 -15.69 -7.45 5.43
N ASP A 64 -15.52 -6.83 6.60
CA ASP A 64 -16.43 -6.96 7.76
C ASP A 64 -17.67 -6.07 7.64
N GLN A 65 -17.62 -5.02 6.81
CA GLN A 65 -18.73 -4.08 6.69
C GLN A 65 -19.92 -4.67 5.90
N GLN A 66 -19.65 -5.63 5.01
CA GLN A 66 -20.71 -6.25 4.21
C GLN A 66 -21.59 -7.22 5.03
N THR A 67 -21.07 -7.79 6.13
CA THR A 67 -21.84 -8.67 7.03
C THR A 67 -22.58 -7.88 8.11
N VAL A 68 -22.00 -6.78 8.62
CA VAL A 68 -22.64 -5.93 9.65
C VAL A 68 -23.89 -5.21 9.10
N ASP A 69 -23.85 -4.72 7.86
CA ASP A 69 -25.00 -4.04 7.26
C ASP A 69 -26.17 -5.01 7.02
N GLN A 70 -25.87 -6.27 6.65
CA GLN A 70 -26.89 -7.29 6.46
C GLN A 70 -27.50 -7.76 7.79
N GLN A 71 -26.68 -7.88 8.84
CA GLN A 71 -27.13 -8.33 10.15
C GLN A 71 -27.94 -7.25 10.88
N THR A 72 -27.61 -5.97 10.69
CA THR A 72 -28.38 -4.83 11.22
C THR A 72 -29.76 -4.75 10.56
N THR A 73 -29.83 -4.95 9.24
CA THR A 73 -31.11 -4.93 8.50
C THR A 73 -32.04 -6.05 8.96
N LEU A 74 -31.51 -7.26 9.20
CA LEU A 74 -32.32 -8.38 9.70
C LEU A 74 -32.85 -8.10 11.11
N HIS A 75 -32.01 -7.60 12.00
CA HIS A 75 -32.43 -7.24 13.36
C HIS A 75 -33.55 -6.20 13.37
N GLU A 76 -33.44 -5.15 12.55
CA GLU A 76 -34.45 -4.09 12.48
C GLU A 76 -35.81 -4.61 11.97
N ILE A 77 -35.79 -5.54 11.01
CA ILE A 77 -37.01 -6.19 10.50
C ILE A 77 -37.67 -7.05 11.59
N PHE A 78 -36.88 -7.84 12.34
CA PHE A 78 -37.39 -8.69 13.42
C PHE A 78 -37.96 -7.87 14.58
N ASP A 79 -37.27 -6.80 14.98
CA ASP A 79 -37.70 -5.93 16.08
C ASP A 79 -39.04 -5.24 15.74
N ASN A 80 -39.21 -4.77 14.50
CA ASN A 80 -40.44 -4.10 14.06
C ASN A 80 -41.64 -5.07 13.93
N LEU A 81 -41.39 -6.33 13.54
CA LEU A 81 -42.42 -7.38 13.51
C LEU A 81 -42.87 -7.77 14.92
N SER A 82 -41.96 -7.77 15.91
CA SER A 82 -42.28 -8.14 17.29
C SER A 82 -43.17 -7.14 18.04
N LEU A 83 -43.14 -5.86 17.63
CA LEU A 83 -43.97 -4.79 18.22
C LEU A 83 -45.37 -4.70 17.61
N THR A 84 -45.64 -5.48 16.56
CA THR A 84 -46.91 -5.44 15.82
C THR A 84 -47.93 -6.50 16.27
N PHE A 85 -47.53 -7.45 17.15
CA PHE A 85 -48.39 -8.54 17.65
C PHE A 85 -48.52 -8.57 19.17
#